data_AF-V6MBB0-F1
#
_entry.id   AF-V6MBB0-F1
#
_cell.length_a   1.000
_cell.length_b   1.000
_cell.length_c   1.000
_cell.angle_alpha   90.00
_cell.angle_beta   90.00
_cell.angle_gamma   90.00
#
_symmetry.space_group_name_H-M   'P 1'
#
loop_
_entity.id
_entity.type
_entity.pdbx_description
1 polymer ?
#
loop_
_entity_poly.entity_id
_entity_poly.type
_entity_poly.pdbx_seq_one_letter_code
_entity_poly.pdbx_strand_id
1 'polypeptide(L)'
;MTIERKIREHLLNEAESMECPPEISKRIEQSYTRYFQPKRREMTMKKRVIGGIVAAAILIPTAAFAAPPLLEMLTRTPLTAEQVKVDEVSKATLEKLYSAFPETKSFEIIEASNVQGDAINPKDSTELSKVNVNQTSIILQEKGGTGKKITLHINGGTGEIEHVDQENWEPKEKPLITLTDQEIKAKVDTLIDNMYGNVNAYEFAMEQMENPNQKVLMLNYIIKGADTPFYQVFVHDNAINLTRVGGEPAPSHIKVEGLFTRDGKPDYTYDSILNDDKLFALLQISPTELKEELAKGLSVADIAASKNITKQQVLEVIANTQVEIQLKAEQNGVVPKSNRSKEQLLKDIEPKLLPILDHKNETPQK
;
A
#
# COMPACT_ATOMS: atom_id res chain seq x y z
N MET A 1 -33.27 31.06 9.10
CA MET A 1 -32.80 29.65 9.07
C MET A 1 -33.75 28.86 8.20
N THR A 2 -33.22 28.06 7.27
CA THR A 2 -34.02 27.17 6.42
C THR A 2 -34.45 25.93 7.20
N ILE A 3 -35.58 25.33 6.82
CA ILE A 3 -36.13 24.12 7.44
C ILE A 3 -35.13 22.95 7.33
N GLU A 4 -34.44 22.82 6.20
CA GLU A 4 -33.41 21.81 5.97
C GLU A 4 -32.28 21.87 7.01
N ARG A 5 -31.83 23.07 7.37
CA ARG A 5 -30.76 23.24 8.36
C ARG A 5 -31.21 22.76 9.74
N LYS A 6 -32.46 23.03 10.11
CA LYS A 6 -33.03 22.56 11.38
C LYS A 6 -33.23 21.05 11.42
N ILE A 7 -33.67 20.46 10.30
CA ILE A 7 -33.81 19.00 10.19
C ILE A 7 -32.43 18.33 10.32
N ARG A 8 -31.41 18.87 9.64
CA ARG A 8 -30.04 18.35 9.71
C ARG A 8 -29.46 18.46 11.13
N GLU A 9 -29.58 19.63 11.77
CA GLU A 9 -29.12 19.84 13.15
C GLU A 9 -29.85 18.90 14.14
N HIS A 10 -31.15 18.66 13.95
CA HIS A 10 -31.91 17.78 14.82
C HIS A 10 -31.52 16.30 14.65
N LEU A 11 -31.34 15.84 13.41
CA LEU A 11 -30.92 14.46 13.13
C LEU A 11 -29.50 14.17 13.62
N LEU A 12 -28.58 15.15 13.52
CA LEU A 12 -27.23 15.05 14.07
C LEU A 12 -27.25 14.91 15.60
N ASN A 13 -28.03 15.74 16.29
CA ASN A 13 -28.15 15.65 17.75
C ASN A 13 -28.78 14.32 18.21
N GLU A 14 -29.79 13.81 17.50
CA GLU A 14 -30.38 12.49 17.78
C GLU A 14 -29.37 11.35 17.56
N ALA A 15 -28.58 11.40 16.48
CA ALA A 15 -27.55 10.42 16.21
C ALA A 15 -26.43 10.41 17.27
N GLU A 16 -26.00 11.58 17.73
CA GLU A 16 -24.96 11.72 18.76
C GLU A 16 -25.44 11.30 20.16
N SER A 17 -26.75 11.33 20.41
CA SER A 17 -27.35 10.98 21.72
C SER A 17 -27.91 9.56 21.81
N MET A 18 -27.92 8.82 20.70
CA MET A 18 -28.30 7.41 20.70
C MET A 18 -27.19 6.54 21.28
N GLU A 19 -27.39 6.04 22.50
CA GLU A 19 -26.58 4.96 23.05
C GLU A 19 -26.85 3.66 22.30
N CYS A 20 -25.79 2.96 21.87
CA CYS A 20 -25.91 1.67 21.21
C CYS A 20 -26.62 0.68 22.17
N PRO A 21 -27.77 0.09 21.78
CA PRO A 21 -28.48 -0.84 22.65
C PRO A 21 -27.56 -1.97 23.09
N PRO A 22 -27.49 -2.30 24.40
CA PRO A 22 -26.61 -3.34 24.92
C PRO A 22 -26.76 -4.68 24.21
N GLU A 23 -27.95 -4.99 23.71
CA GLU A 23 -28.26 -6.20 22.95
C GLU A 23 -27.56 -6.23 21.58
N ILE A 24 -27.41 -5.08 20.93
CA ILE A 24 -26.68 -4.96 19.65
C ILE A 24 -25.19 -5.10 19.90
N SER A 25 -24.66 -4.39 20.89
CA SER A 25 -23.25 -4.46 21.30
C SER A 25 -22.85 -5.90 21.68
N LYS A 26 -23.66 -6.56 22.51
CA LYS A 26 -23.45 -7.96 22.90
C LYS A 26 -23.50 -8.94 21.73
N ARG A 27 -24.33 -8.65 20.71
CA ARG A 27 -24.42 -9.51 19.51
C ARG A 27 -23.21 -9.35 18.59
N ILE A 28 -22.65 -8.15 18.52
CA ILE A 28 -21.40 -7.84 17.82
C ILE A 28 -20.20 -8.49 18.56
N GLU A 29 -20.15 -8.39 19.89
CA GLU A 29 -19.10 -9.02 20.69
C GLU A 29 -19.14 -10.56 20.60
N GLN A 30 -20.35 -11.14 20.60
CA GLN A 30 -20.55 -12.58 20.44
C GLN A 30 -20.19 -13.10 19.04
N SER A 31 -20.44 -12.32 17.98
CA SER A 31 -20.03 -12.69 16.62
C SER A 31 -18.50 -12.65 16.49
N TYR A 32 -17.85 -11.64 17.08
CA TYR A 32 -16.39 -11.54 17.17
C TYR A 32 -15.79 -12.73 17.95
N THR A 33 -16.34 -13.03 19.13
CA THR A 33 -15.81 -14.09 20.00
C THR A 33 -15.96 -15.49 19.37
N ARG A 34 -17.07 -15.76 18.68
CA ARG A 34 -17.28 -17.04 17.96
C ARG A 34 -16.36 -17.20 16.76
N TYR A 35 -15.98 -16.10 16.12
CA TYR A 35 -15.09 -16.13 14.96
C TYR A 35 -13.62 -16.32 15.37
N PHE A 36 -13.22 -15.83 16.56
CA PHE A 36 -11.83 -15.82 17.00
C PHE A 36 -11.41 -16.95 17.98
N GLN A 37 -12.31 -17.84 18.42
CA GLN A 37 -11.94 -19.07 19.17
C GLN A 37 -12.77 -20.27 18.69
N PRO A 38 -12.22 -21.46 18.33
CA PRO A 38 -10.92 -22.05 18.73
C PRO A 38 -10.10 -22.84 17.66
N LYS A 39 -8.76 -22.79 17.74
CA LYS A 39 -7.87 -23.96 17.51
C LYS A 39 -6.69 -23.97 18.50
N ARG A 40 -7.01 -24.04 19.80
CA ARG A 40 -6.12 -24.62 20.83
C ARG A 40 -6.66 -26.00 21.22
N ARG A 41 -6.29 -27.05 20.47
CA ARG A 41 -6.17 -28.44 20.95
C ARG A 41 -5.45 -29.29 19.89
N GLU A 42 -4.68 -30.25 20.39
CA GLU A 42 -3.54 -30.94 19.76
C GLU A 42 -3.80 -31.49 18.35
N MET A 43 -2.95 -31.08 17.40
CA MET A 43 -2.64 -31.89 16.22
C MET A 43 -1.14 -31.79 15.95
N THR A 44 -0.54 -32.97 15.85
CA THR A 44 0.88 -33.28 15.75
C THR A 44 1.56 -32.58 14.58
N MET A 45 2.79 -32.12 14.85
CA MET A 45 3.61 -31.32 13.94
C MET A 45 3.91 -32.06 12.63
N LYS A 46 3.55 -31.45 11.50
CA LYS A 46 4.19 -31.58 10.16
C LYS A 46 3.50 -30.77 9.05
N LYS A 47 2.37 -30.09 9.32
CA LYS A 47 1.69 -29.19 8.37
C LYS A 47 1.13 -27.96 9.09
N ARG A 48 1.88 -26.87 9.12
CA ARG A 48 1.43 -25.50 9.46
C ARG A 48 2.23 -24.57 8.53
N VAL A 49 1.68 -23.55 7.87
CA VAL A 49 0.78 -22.51 8.39
C VAL A 49 -0.16 -22.03 7.27
N ILE A 50 -1.47 -22.30 7.39
CA ILE A 50 -2.53 -21.46 6.82
C ILE A 50 -3.49 -21.25 7.98
N GLY A 51 -3.52 -20.03 8.51
CA GLY A 51 -4.21 -19.71 9.74
C GLY A 51 -4.40 -18.21 9.86
N GLY A 52 -5.43 -17.72 9.16
CA GLY A 52 -6.26 -16.58 9.49
C GLY A 52 -5.62 -15.35 10.13
N ILE A 53 -5.47 -14.30 9.34
CA ILE A 53 -5.64 -12.93 9.83
C ILE A 53 -6.79 -12.33 9.02
N VAL A 54 -7.96 -12.23 9.63
CA VAL A 54 -9.04 -11.39 9.11
C VAL A 54 -8.67 -9.96 9.44
N ALA A 55 -8.26 -9.21 8.42
CA ALA A 55 -8.24 -7.76 8.47
C ALA A 55 -9.70 -7.29 8.44
N ALA A 56 -10.33 -7.23 9.61
CA ALA A 56 -11.56 -6.50 9.79
C ALA A 56 -11.28 -5.00 9.58
N ALA A 57 -12.17 -4.35 8.83
CA ALA A 57 -12.33 -2.90 8.62
C ALA A 57 -11.69 -2.23 7.38
N ILE A 58 -11.68 -2.90 6.22
CA ILE A 58 -11.78 -2.20 4.92
C ILE A 58 -12.94 -2.83 4.14
N LEU A 59 -14.17 -2.60 4.62
CA LEU A 59 -15.39 -3.03 3.95
C LEU A 59 -15.91 -1.89 3.07
N ILE A 60 -15.74 -2.05 1.76
CA ILE A 60 -16.78 -2.05 0.74
C ILE A 60 -18.08 -1.32 1.14
N PRO A 61 -18.48 -0.25 0.43
CA PRO A 61 -19.85 0.23 0.50
C PRO A 61 -20.72 -0.74 -0.31
N THR A 62 -21.43 -1.65 0.37
CA THR A 62 -22.80 -2.04 -0.02
C THR A 62 -23.47 -2.86 1.08
N ALA A 63 -24.32 -2.16 1.84
CA ALA A 63 -25.43 -2.64 2.66
C ALA A 63 -25.12 -3.47 3.94
N ALA A 64 -25.39 -2.80 5.08
CA ALA A 64 -25.79 -3.35 6.37
C ALA A 64 -24.72 -3.91 7.33
N PHE A 65 -23.91 -3.02 7.91
CA PHE A 65 -23.54 -3.13 9.32
C PHE A 65 -23.73 -1.76 10.00
N ALA A 66 -24.48 -1.72 11.09
CA ALA A 66 -25.00 -0.50 11.75
C ALA A 66 -23.95 0.24 12.62
N ALA A 67 -22.72 0.39 12.12
CA ALA A 67 -21.72 1.29 12.68
C ALA A 67 -20.92 1.89 11.51
N PRO A 68 -20.74 3.23 11.44
CA PRO A 68 -19.85 3.83 10.45
C PRO A 68 -18.46 3.19 10.56
N PRO A 69 -17.82 2.75 9.46
CA PRO A 69 -16.38 2.47 9.47
C PRO A 69 -15.64 3.66 10.10
N LEU A 70 -14.57 3.45 10.85
CA LEU A 70 -13.81 4.54 11.49
C LEU A 70 -13.34 5.63 10.50
N LEU A 71 -13.26 5.32 9.20
CA LEU A 71 -12.98 6.24 8.11
C LEU A 71 -14.18 7.16 7.73
N GLU A 72 -15.42 6.76 7.99
CA GLU A 72 -16.62 7.60 7.81
C GLU A 72 -16.75 8.72 8.87
N MET A 73 -16.01 8.63 9.99
CA MET A 73 -15.95 9.74 10.96
C MET A 73 -15.16 10.94 10.43
N LEU A 74 -14.28 10.75 9.44
CA LEU A 74 -13.57 11.84 8.79
C LEU A 74 -14.43 12.39 7.65
N THR A 75 -14.69 13.71 7.66
CA THR A 75 -15.45 14.36 6.60
C THR A 75 -14.66 14.31 5.29
N ARG A 76 -15.15 13.55 4.32
CA ARG A 76 -14.62 13.54 2.95
C ARG A 76 -14.94 14.87 2.26
N THR A 77 -13.93 15.51 1.67
CA THR A 77 -14.17 16.68 0.82
C THR A 77 -14.41 16.20 -0.62
N PRO A 78 -15.57 16.50 -1.21
CA PRO A 78 -15.83 16.12 -2.59
C PRO A 78 -14.89 16.85 -3.55
N LEU A 79 -14.45 16.13 -4.59
CA LEU A 79 -13.64 16.67 -5.68
C LEU A 79 -14.47 16.65 -6.98
N THR A 80 -14.33 17.70 -7.76
CA THR A 80 -14.87 17.74 -9.12
C THR A 80 -13.98 16.98 -10.09
N ALA A 81 -14.55 16.49 -11.20
CA ALA A 81 -13.79 15.80 -12.24
C ALA A 81 -12.62 16.64 -12.80
N GLU A 82 -12.78 17.97 -12.88
CA GLU A 82 -11.69 18.86 -13.33
C GLU A 82 -10.58 18.97 -12.29
N GLN A 83 -10.89 18.99 -10.99
CA GLN A 83 -9.89 18.97 -9.92
C GLN A 83 -9.06 17.67 -9.95
N VAL A 84 -9.70 16.52 -10.19
CA VAL A 84 -9.03 15.23 -10.32
C VAL A 84 -8.03 15.22 -11.50
N LYS A 85 -8.34 15.91 -12.60
CA LYS A 85 -7.48 15.95 -13.80
C LYS A 85 -6.25 16.86 -13.66
N VAL A 86 -6.33 17.87 -12.79
CA VAL A 86 -5.22 18.83 -12.58
C VAL A 86 -4.35 18.50 -11.38
N ASP A 87 -4.87 17.74 -10.41
CA ASP A 87 -4.08 17.21 -9.30
C ASP A 87 -3.04 16.19 -9.79
N GLU A 88 -1.77 16.38 -9.41
CA GLU A 88 -0.64 15.61 -9.95
C GLU A 88 -0.76 14.11 -9.64
N VAL A 89 -1.09 13.78 -8.38
CA VAL A 89 -1.24 12.41 -7.91
C VAL A 89 -2.42 11.72 -8.59
N SER A 90 -3.57 12.39 -8.63
CA SER A 90 -4.78 11.87 -9.26
C SER A 90 -4.61 11.71 -10.78
N LYS A 91 -3.96 12.67 -11.43
CA LYS A 91 -3.66 12.62 -12.86
C LYS A 91 -2.73 11.46 -13.21
N ALA A 92 -1.63 11.29 -12.47
CA ALA A 92 -0.70 10.17 -12.68
C ALA A 92 -1.41 8.82 -12.47
N THR A 93 -2.28 8.74 -11.47
CA THR A 93 -3.09 7.55 -11.23
C THR A 93 -4.08 7.27 -12.36
N LEU A 94 -4.75 8.30 -12.89
CA LEU A 94 -5.62 8.16 -14.06
C LEU A 94 -4.85 7.73 -15.31
N GLU A 95 -3.67 8.29 -15.56
CA GLU A 95 -2.82 7.89 -16.69
C GLU A 95 -2.38 6.43 -16.59
N LYS A 96 -2.05 5.97 -15.37
CA LYS A 96 -1.76 4.57 -15.08
C LYS A 96 -2.98 3.68 -15.34
N LEU A 97 -4.15 4.07 -14.83
CA LEU A 97 -5.41 3.37 -15.08
C LEU A 97 -5.71 3.29 -16.59
N TYR A 98 -5.56 4.39 -17.33
CA TYR A 98 -5.82 4.45 -18.76
C TYR A 98 -4.83 3.65 -19.60
N SER A 99 -3.62 3.42 -19.07
CA SER A 99 -2.64 2.55 -19.71
C SER A 99 -2.96 1.07 -19.42
N ALA A 100 -3.38 0.77 -18.20
CA ALA A 100 -3.81 -0.56 -17.75
C ALA A 100 -5.11 -1.03 -18.43
N PHE A 101 -6.08 -0.12 -18.59
CA PHE A 101 -7.42 -0.39 -19.12
C PHE A 101 -7.85 0.75 -20.05
N PRO A 102 -7.43 0.74 -21.32
CA PRO A 102 -7.69 1.84 -22.26
C PRO A 102 -9.16 2.23 -22.44
N GLU A 103 -10.11 1.30 -22.23
CA GLU A 103 -11.55 1.60 -22.31
C GLU A 103 -12.00 2.61 -21.26
N THR A 104 -11.30 2.71 -20.12
CA THR A 104 -11.65 3.60 -19.02
C THR A 104 -11.46 5.08 -19.37
N LYS A 105 -10.73 5.40 -20.46
CA LYS A 105 -10.67 6.78 -21.01
C LYS A 105 -12.04 7.31 -21.43
N SER A 106 -12.98 6.41 -21.74
CA SER A 106 -14.36 6.77 -22.11
C SER A 106 -15.30 6.90 -20.92
N PHE A 107 -14.86 6.50 -19.72
CA PHE A 107 -15.68 6.50 -18.51
C PHE A 107 -15.80 7.92 -17.96
N GLU A 108 -16.87 8.15 -17.19
CA GLU A 108 -17.10 9.39 -16.48
C GLU A 108 -16.67 9.25 -15.02
N ILE A 109 -16.01 10.27 -14.48
CA ILE A 109 -15.76 10.36 -13.04
C ILE A 109 -17.09 10.73 -12.40
N ILE A 110 -17.75 9.75 -11.76
CA ILE A 110 -19.07 9.93 -11.14
C ILE A 110 -18.96 10.41 -9.69
N GLU A 111 -17.84 10.11 -9.05
CA GLU A 111 -17.54 10.53 -7.68
C GLU A 111 -16.04 10.63 -7.50
N ALA A 112 -15.60 11.67 -6.80
CA ALA A 112 -14.25 11.77 -6.30
C ALA A 112 -14.27 12.50 -4.96
N SER A 113 -13.39 12.12 -4.06
CA SER A 113 -13.25 12.77 -2.76
C SER A 113 -11.86 12.58 -2.20
N ASN A 114 -11.46 13.44 -1.29
CA ASN A 114 -10.30 13.21 -0.45
C ASN A 114 -10.70 13.18 1.02
N VAL A 115 -9.86 12.55 1.82
CA VAL A 115 -9.95 12.55 3.27
C VAL A 115 -8.56 12.78 3.83
N GLN A 116 -8.45 13.77 4.71
CA GLN A 116 -7.22 14.09 5.42
C GLN A 116 -7.53 14.27 6.90
N GLY A 117 -6.79 13.60 7.77
CA GLY A 117 -6.93 13.77 9.21
C GLY A 117 -6.33 12.65 10.02
N ASP A 118 -6.25 12.85 11.33
CA ASP A 118 -5.81 11.81 12.25
C ASP A 118 -6.99 10.88 12.59
N ALA A 119 -6.89 9.60 12.25
CA ALA A 119 -7.77 8.55 12.71
C ALA A 119 -7.14 7.78 13.88
N ILE A 120 -7.95 7.13 14.72
CA ILE A 120 -7.45 6.27 15.80
C ILE A 120 -6.97 4.95 15.18
N ASN A 121 -5.78 4.47 15.56
CA ASN A 121 -5.29 3.17 15.11
C ASN A 121 -6.17 2.04 15.69
N PRO A 122 -6.83 1.22 14.86
CA PRO A 122 -7.68 0.15 15.37
C PRO A 122 -6.91 -0.96 16.10
N LYS A 123 -5.57 -1.02 15.96
CA LYS A 123 -4.71 -1.98 16.70
C LYS A 123 -4.34 -1.51 18.11
N ASP A 124 -4.58 -0.24 18.43
CA ASP A 124 -4.24 0.34 19.72
C ASP A 124 -5.35 1.32 20.11
N SER A 125 -6.29 0.84 20.92
CA SER A 125 -7.47 1.57 21.38
C SER A 125 -7.15 2.68 22.39
N THR A 126 -5.87 3.00 22.61
CA THR A 126 -5.47 4.17 23.38
C THR A 126 -5.46 5.39 22.46
N GLU A 127 -5.98 6.54 22.92
CA GLU A 127 -5.99 7.83 22.17
C GLU A 127 -4.58 8.33 21.73
N LEU A 128 -3.53 7.59 22.09
CA LEU A 128 -2.12 7.88 21.85
C LEU A 128 -1.65 7.47 20.44
N SER A 129 -2.36 6.59 19.74
CA SER A 129 -1.96 6.11 18.41
C SER A 129 -2.86 6.67 17.31
N LYS A 130 -2.43 7.80 16.74
CA LYS A 130 -3.09 8.42 15.59
C LYS A 130 -2.46 7.92 14.30
N VAL A 131 -3.29 7.44 13.38
CA VAL A 131 -2.93 7.18 11.99
C VAL A 131 -3.30 8.42 11.18
N ASN A 132 -2.32 9.05 10.55
CA ASN A 132 -2.61 10.09 9.59
C ASN A 132 -3.22 9.46 8.34
N VAL A 133 -4.51 9.68 8.13
CA VAL A 133 -5.21 9.30 6.92
C VAL A 133 -5.02 10.43 5.93
N ASN A 134 -4.46 10.11 4.77
CA ASN A 134 -4.41 10.99 3.61
C ASN A 134 -4.75 10.12 2.40
N GLN A 135 -6.02 10.13 1.99
CA GLN A 135 -6.53 9.22 0.97
C GLN A 135 -7.41 9.98 -0.03
N THR A 136 -7.17 9.76 -1.31
CA THR A 136 -8.01 10.22 -2.41
C THR A 136 -8.76 9.02 -2.99
N SER A 137 -10.06 9.19 -3.20
CA SER A 137 -10.93 8.19 -3.83
C SER A 137 -11.45 8.71 -5.15
N ILE A 138 -11.36 7.91 -6.21
CA ILE A 138 -11.86 8.24 -7.54
C ILE A 138 -12.71 7.07 -8.04
N ILE A 139 -13.94 7.36 -8.45
CA ILE A 139 -14.86 6.37 -9.01
C ILE A 139 -15.15 6.74 -10.46
N LEU A 140 -14.79 5.84 -11.38
CA LEU A 140 -15.11 5.96 -12.80
C LEU A 140 -16.18 4.95 -13.18
N GLN A 141 -17.13 5.38 -14.02
CA GLN A 141 -18.18 4.51 -14.55
C GLN A 141 -18.37 4.69 -16.04
N GLU A 142 -18.62 3.58 -16.74
CA GLU A 142 -19.05 3.58 -18.13
C GLU A 142 -20.32 4.42 -18.32
N LYS A 143 -20.36 5.18 -19.41
CA LYS A 143 -21.49 6.07 -19.73
C LYS A 143 -22.80 5.26 -19.83
N GLY A 144 -23.87 5.80 -19.22
CA GLY A 144 -25.16 5.12 -19.15
C GLY A 144 -25.45 4.46 -17.80
N GLY A 145 -24.55 4.58 -16.81
CA GLY A 145 -24.87 4.43 -15.38
C GLY A 145 -25.09 3.01 -14.85
N THR A 146 -25.02 1.99 -15.69
CA THR A 146 -25.18 0.57 -15.30
C THR A 146 -24.09 -0.36 -15.83
N GLY A 147 -23.07 0.22 -16.46
CA GLY A 147 -21.94 -0.50 -17.05
C GLY A 147 -20.79 -0.74 -16.07
N LYS A 148 -19.61 -0.97 -16.63
CA LYS A 148 -18.38 -1.19 -15.87
C LYS A 148 -18.11 -0.03 -14.91
N LYS A 149 -17.67 -0.36 -13.70
CA LYS A 149 -17.24 0.62 -12.70
C LYS A 149 -15.86 0.23 -12.16
N ILE A 150 -15.05 1.24 -11.88
CA ILE A 150 -13.77 1.08 -11.20
C ILE A 150 -13.60 2.14 -10.11
N THR A 151 -13.27 1.69 -8.91
CA THR A 151 -12.96 2.54 -7.76
C THR A 151 -11.48 2.43 -7.47
N LEU A 152 -10.82 3.58 -7.28
CA LEU A 152 -9.43 3.66 -6.87
C LEU A 152 -9.35 4.38 -5.52
N HIS A 153 -8.65 3.79 -4.57
CA HIS A 153 -8.21 4.47 -3.36
C HIS A 153 -6.71 4.66 -3.40
N ILE A 154 -6.29 5.90 -3.22
CA ILE A 154 -4.94 6.37 -3.47
C ILE A 154 -4.45 7.03 -2.20
N ASN A 155 -3.23 6.73 -1.79
CA ASN A 155 -2.55 7.48 -0.76
C ASN A 155 -2.28 8.90 -1.28
N GLY A 156 -2.86 9.93 -0.66
CA GLY A 156 -2.72 11.31 -1.11
C GLY A 156 -1.30 11.88 -0.95
N GLY A 157 -0.42 11.22 -0.18
CA GLY A 157 0.97 11.64 0.01
C GLY A 157 1.93 10.96 -0.98
N THR A 158 1.76 9.67 -1.22
CA THR A 158 2.67 8.88 -2.07
C THR A 158 2.15 8.64 -3.49
N GLY A 159 0.84 8.81 -3.71
CA GLY A 159 0.17 8.43 -4.95
C GLY A 159 0.06 6.92 -5.17
N GLU A 160 0.38 6.11 -4.17
CA GLU A 160 0.21 4.66 -4.26
C GLU A 160 -1.27 4.28 -4.27
N ILE A 161 -1.64 3.35 -5.16
CA ILE A 161 -3.00 2.80 -5.21
C ILE A 161 -3.13 1.71 -4.14
N GLU A 162 -3.75 2.02 -3.01
CA GLU A 162 -3.90 1.12 -1.88
C GLU A 162 -4.99 0.06 -2.10
N HIS A 163 -5.99 0.42 -2.90
CA HIS A 163 -7.14 -0.43 -3.19
C HIS A 163 -7.75 -0.16 -4.56
N VAL A 164 -8.23 -1.22 -5.20
CA VAL A 164 -8.94 -1.18 -6.49
C VAL A 164 -10.17 -2.07 -6.41
N ASP A 165 -11.34 -1.51 -6.74
CA ASP A 165 -12.55 -2.29 -6.99
C ASP A 165 -12.89 -2.27 -8.47
N GLN A 166 -13.10 -3.44 -9.05
CA GLN A 166 -13.69 -3.60 -10.38
C GLN A 166 -15.08 -4.21 -10.25
N GLU A 167 -16.09 -3.57 -10.80
CA GLU A 167 -17.48 -4.06 -10.79
C GLU A 167 -18.07 -4.11 -12.19
N ASN A 168 -18.84 -5.16 -12.48
CA ASN A 168 -19.58 -5.36 -13.73
C ASN A 168 -18.69 -5.48 -14.98
N TRP A 169 -17.49 -6.06 -14.82
CA TRP A 169 -16.56 -6.28 -15.94
C TRP A 169 -16.92 -7.51 -16.78
N GLU A 170 -17.64 -8.49 -16.21
CA GLU A 170 -18.23 -9.60 -16.95
C GLU A 170 -19.70 -9.32 -17.32
N PRO A 171 -20.23 -9.95 -18.40
CA PRO A 171 -21.65 -9.88 -18.74
C PRO A 171 -22.54 -10.35 -17.57
N LYS A 172 -23.71 -9.73 -17.43
CA LYS A 172 -24.68 -10.07 -16.36
C LYS A 172 -25.15 -11.52 -16.42
N GLU A 173 -25.18 -12.10 -17.62
CA GLU A 173 -25.58 -13.48 -17.87
C GLU A 173 -24.49 -14.49 -17.45
N LYS A 174 -23.24 -14.04 -17.33
CA LYS A 174 -22.09 -14.85 -16.92
C LYS A 174 -21.21 -14.06 -15.95
N PRO A 175 -21.72 -13.77 -14.73
CA PRO A 175 -21.01 -12.94 -13.77
C PRO A 175 -19.74 -13.65 -13.29
N LEU A 176 -18.76 -12.87 -12.84
CA LEU A 176 -17.43 -13.33 -12.45
C LEU A 176 -17.42 -14.58 -11.56
N ILE A 177 -18.34 -14.66 -10.59
CA ILE A 177 -18.39 -15.77 -9.62
C ILE A 177 -18.80 -17.12 -10.23
N THR A 178 -19.38 -17.11 -11.42
CA THR A 178 -19.76 -18.32 -12.18
C THR A 178 -18.61 -18.90 -13.00
N LEU A 179 -17.51 -18.16 -13.13
CA LEU A 179 -16.31 -18.63 -13.81
C LEU A 179 -15.59 -19.70 -12.99
N THR A 180 -14.72 -20.44 -13.67
CA THR A 180 -13.82 -21.39 -13.02
C THR A 180 -12.77 -20.66 -12.18
N ASP A 181 -12.23 -21.34 -11.17
CA ASP A 181 -11.19 -20.76 -10.31
C ASP A 181 -9.95 -20.31 -11.11
N GLN A 182 -9.62 -21.00 -12.21
CA GLN A 182 -8.52 -20.60 -13.10
C GLN A 182 -8.83 -19.31 -13.88
N GLU A 183 -10.07 -19.16 -14.38
CA GLU A 183 -10.50 -17.93 -15.07
C GLU A 183 -10.56 -16.74 -14.11
N ILE A 184 -11.06 -16.95 -12.88
CA ILE A 184 -11.08 -15.93 -11.83
C ILE A 184 -9.65 -15.51 -11.48
N LYS A 185 -8.77 -16.49 -11.25
CA LYS A 185 -7.35 -16.22 -10.99
C LYS A 185 -6.72 -15.42 -12.12
N ALA A 186 -6.92 -15.81 -13.38
CA ALA A 186 -6.33 -15.11 -14.52
C ALA A 186 -6.80 -13.64 -14.62
N LYS A 187 -8.06 -13.36 -14.29
CA LYS A 187 -8.58 -11.98 -14.22
C LYS A 187 -7.95 -11.17 -13.10
N VAL A 188 -7.81 -11.78 -11.91
CA VAL A 188 -7.12 -11.13 -10.78
C VAL A 188 -5.63 -10.92 -11.08
N ASP A 189 -4.96 -11.89 -11.70
CA ASP A 189 -3.56 -11.77 -12.13
C ASP A 189 -3.40 -10.61 -13.11
N THR A 190 -4.29 -10.51 -14.10
CA THR A 190 -4.29 -9.42 -15.08
C THR A 190 -4.48 -8.06 -14.40
N LEU A 191 -5.36 -7.98 -13.41
CA LEU A 191 -5.55 -6.76 -12.62
C LEU A 191 -4.27 -6.38 -11.86
N ILE A 192 -3.62 -7.35 -11.21
CA ILE A 192 -2.35 -7.13 -10.50
C ILE A 192 -1.25 -6.71 -11.47
N ASP A 193 -1.04 -7.44 -12.56
CA ASP A 193 0.00 -7.13 -13.55
C ASP A 193 -0.18 -5.73 -14.15
N ASN A 194 -1.41 -5.37 -14.51
CA ASN A 194 -1.69 -4.08 -15.13
C ASN A 194 -1.58 -2.91 -14.14
N MET A 195 -2.03 -3.09 -12.89
CA MET A 195 -2.09 -2.01 -11.91
C MET A 195 -0.86 -1.92 -11.00
N TYR A 196 -0.12 -3.01 -10.83
CA TYR A 196 0.97 -3.10 -9.85
C TYR A 196 2.25 -3.73 -10.42
N GLY A 197 2.17 -4.45 -11.52
CA GLY A 197 3.29 -5.14 -12.15
C GLY A 197 3.39 -6.61 -11.74
N ASN A 198 4.58 -7.19 -11.93
CA ASN A 198 4.85 -8.61 -12.05
C ASN A 198 4.20 -9.53 -10.97
N VAL A 199 3.04 -10.11 -11.30
CA VAL A 199 2.31 -11.09 -10.50
C VAL A 199 3.10 -12.37 -10.26
N ASN A 200 4.10 -12.69 -11.10
CA ASN A 200 4.93 -13.89 -10.93
C ASN A 200 5.88 -13.81 -9.73
N ALA A 201 6.01 -12.64 -9.11
CA ALA A 201 6.71 -12.48 -7.84
C ALA A 201 5.97 -13.12 -6.66
N TYR A 202 4.69 -13.45 -6.85
CA TYR A 202 3.81 -13.94 -5.80
C TYR A 202 3.49 -15.43 -5.95
N GLU A 203 3.32 -16.10 -4.82
CA GLU A 203 2.54 -17.32 -4.68
C GLU A 203 1.12 -16.93 -4.30
N PHE A 204 0.12 -17.70 -4.72
CA PHE A 204 -1.26 -17.41 -4.39
C PHE A 204 -1.93 -18.58 -3.67
N ALA A 205 -2.84 -18.25 -2.76
CA ALA A 205 -3.77 -19.20 -2.17
C ALA A 205 -5.19 -18.67 -2.38
N MET A 206 -6.10 -19.55 -2.81
CA MET A 206 -7.51 -19.23 -2.99
C MET A 206 -8.33 -20.07 -2.01
N GLU A 207 -9.23 -19.42 -1.28
CA GLU A 207 -10.19 -20.07 -0.41
C GLU A 207 -11.59 -19.53 -0.62
N GLN A 208 -12.58 -20.42 -0.53
CA GLN A 208 -13.98 -20.01 -0.47
C GLN A 208 -14.33 -19.69 0.98
N MET A 209 -14.86 -18.49 1.21
CA MET A 209 -15.34 -18.09 2.52
C MET A 209 -16.71 -18.72 2.82
N GLU A 210 -16.93 -19.06 4.09
CA GLU A 210 -18.24 -19.47 4.57
C GLU A 210 -19.20 -18.28 4.55
N ASN A 211 -20.03 -18.21 3.52
CA ASN A 211 -21.13 -17.26 3.44
C ASN A 211 -22.39 -18.01 2.95
N PRO A 212 -23.47 -18.06 3.75
CA PRO A 212 -24.67 -18.82 3.42
C PRO A 212 -25.45 -18.27 2.23
N ASN A 213 -25.22 -17.00 1.86
CA ASN A 213 -26.05 -16.28 0.89
C ASN A 213 -25.38 -16.13 -0.48
N GLN A 214 -24.06 -16.23 -0.56
CA GLN A 214 -23.31 -16.03 -1.79
C GLN A 214 -21.93 -16.68 -1.76
N LYS A 215 -21.45 -17.11 -2.92
CA LYS A 215 -20.06 -17.56 -3.07
C LYS A 215 -19.16 -16.32 -2.99
N VAL A 216 -18.23 -16.32 -2.04
CA VAL A 216 -17.17 -15.32 -1.91
C VAL A 216 -15.85 -16.08 -1.93
N LEU A 217 -14.96 -15.72 -2.84
CA LEU A 217 -13.60 -16.23 -2.89
C LEU A 217 -12.65 -15.18 -2.33
N MET A 218 -11.73 -15.62 -1.48
CA MET A 218 -10.59 -14.83 -1.05
C MET A 218 -9.33 -15.38 -1.70
N LEU A 219 -8.58 -14.52 -2.39
CA LEU A 219 -7.27 -14.84 -2.93
C LEU A 219 -6.22 -14.05 -2.14
N ASN A 220 -5.23 -14.74 -1.62
CA ASN A 220 -4.08 -14.14 -0.94
C ASN A 220 -2.85 -14.29 -1.83
N TYR A 221 -2.24 -13.18 -2.24
CA TYR A 221 -0.99 -13.15 -2.98
C TYR A 221 0.16 -12.82 -2.02
N ILE A 222 1.07 -13.78 -1.86
CA ILE A 222 2.17 -13.76 -0.90
C ILE A 222 3.47 -13.65 -1.70
N ILE A 223 4.37 -12.73 -1.34
CA ILE A 223 5.68 -12.67 -2.00
C ILE A 223 6.40 -14.00 -1.78
N LYS A 224 7.03 -14.57 -2.82
CA LYS A 224 7.79 -15.82 -2.69
C LYS A 224 8.82 -15.73 -1.56
N GLY A 225 8.68 -16.61 -0.56
CA GLY A 225 9.53 -16.64 0.64
C GLY A 225 9.07 -15.75 1.80
N ALA A 226 7.91 -15.08 1.69
CA ALA A 226 7.26 -14.38 2.79
C ALA A 226 6.17 -15.25 3.45
N ASP A 227 5.84 -14.93 4.70
CA ASP A 227 4.82 -15.64 5.47
C ASP A 227 3.47 -14.91 5.54
N THR A 228 3.39 -13.69 5.01
CA THR A 228 2.18 -12.84 5.05
C THR A 228 1.75 -12.39 3.66
N PRO A 229 0.43 -12.34 3.38
CA PRO A 229 -0.08 -11.82 2.12
C PRO A 229 0.32 -10.36 1.93
N PHE A 230 0.67 -10.03 0.70
CA PHE A 230 0.93 -8.67 0.25
C PHE A 230 -0.33 -8.06 -0.37
N TYR A 231 -1.03 -8.82 -1.22
CA TYR A 231 -2.38 -8.49 -1.68
C TYR A 231 -3.40 -9.50 -1.16
N GLN A 232 -4.57 -8.98 -0.80
CA GLN A 232 -5.76 -9.75 -0.51
C GLN A 232 -6.86 -9.31 -1.47
N VAL A 233 -7.47 -10.28 -2.12
CA VAL A 233 -8.49 -10.05 -3.13
C VAL A 233 -9.76 -10.77 -2.74
N PHE A 234 -10.88 -10.05 -2.68
CA PHE A 234 -12.20 -10.65 -2.54
C PHE A 234 -12.89 -10.64 -3.89
N VAL A 235 -13.39 -11.80 -4.29
CA VAL A 235 -14.21 -11.96 -5.49
C VAL A 235 -15.59 -12.41 -5.06
N HIS A 236 -16.59 -11.60 -5.37
CA HIS A 236 -17.99 -11.90 -5.10
C HIS A 236 -18.86 -11.38 -6.25
N ASP A 237 -19.93 -12.10 -6.56
CA ASP A 237 -20.86 -11.76 -7.64
C ASP A 237 -20.15 -11.39 -8.96
N ASN A 238 -20.11 -10.11 -9.33
CA ASN A 238 -19.42 -9.60 -10.51
C ASN A 238 -18.36 -8.54 -10.17
N ALA A 239 -17.73 -8.69 -9.00
CA ALA A 239 -16.77 -7.74 -8.45
C ALA A 239 -15.43 -8.38 -8.06
N ILE A 240 -14.35 -7.63 -8.24
CA ILE A 240 -13.00 -7.90 -7.71
C ILE A 240 -12.63 -6.72 -6.82
N ASN A 241 -12.44 -6.98 -5.52
CA ASN A 241 -11.95 -5.98 -4.58
C ASN A 241 -10.53 -6.37 -4.18
N LEU A 242 -9.55 -5.62 -4.66
CA LEU A 242 -8.14 -5.87 -4.44
C LEU A 242 -7.60 -4.85 -3.44
N THR A 243 -7.12 -5.35 -2.30
CA THR A 243 -6.51 -4.54 -1.25
C THR A 243 -5.05 -4.95 -1.06
N ARG A 244 -4.20 -3.95 -0.87
CA ARG A 244 -2.85 -4.17 -0.38
C ARG A 244 -2.84 -4.27 1.14
N VAL A 245 -2.48 -5.43 1.69
CA VAL A 245 -2.65 -5.77 3.13
C VAL A 245 -1.34 -5.98 3.91
N GLY A 246 -0.21 -6.15 3.22
CA GLY A 246 1.08 -6.45 3.85
C GLY A 246 2.25 -5.73 3.20
N GLY A 247 3.35 -5.72 3.95
CA GLY A 247 4.53 -4.87 3.70
C GLY A 247 4.37 -3.49 4.34
N GLU A 248 5.49 -2.83 4.64
CA GLU A 248 5.49 -1.36 4.53
C GLU A 248 4.87 -1.00 3.16
N PRO A 249 4.31 0.22 2.94
CA PRO A 249 4.16 0.73 1.57
C PRO A 249 5.42 0.29 0.82
N ALA A 250 5.30 -0.20 -0.41
CA ALA A 250 6.51 -0.51 -1.15
C ALA A 250 7.25 0.79 -0.98
N PRO A 251 8.41 0.81 -0.28
CA PRO A 251 9.10 2.07 -0.21
C PRO A 251 9.23 2.39 -1.69
N SER A 252 8.85 3.60 -2.08
CA SER A 252 8.85 4.02 -3.47
C SER A 252 10.27 3.83 -4.00
N HIS A 253 10.54 2.60 -4.36
CA HIS A 253 11.77 1.99 -4.74
C HIS A 253 11.32 1.41 -6.05
N ILE A 254 11.28 2.31 -7.02
CA ILE A 254 12.05 2.05 -8.21
C ILE A 254 13.30 1.28 -7.76
N LYS A 255 13.26 -0.06 -7.80
CA LYS A 255 14.48 -0.85 -7.88
C LYS A 255 15.03 -0.49 -9.23
N VAL A 256 15.75 0.63 -9.28
CA VAL A 256 16.58 0.89 -10.44
C VAL A 256 17.58 -0.25 -10.45
N GLU A 257 17.54 -1.04 -11.51
CA GLU A 257 18.33 -2.26 -11.60
C GLU A 257 19.83 -1.94 -11.48
N GLY A 258 20.42 -2.06 -10.29
CA GLY A 258 21.80 -1.65 -9.98
C GLY A 258 22.00 -0.14 -10.12
N LEU A 259 22.40 0.54 -9.05
CA LEU A 259 22.81 1.96 -9.14
C LEU A 259 24.13 2.10 -9.89
N PHE A 260 24.97 1.06 -9.83
CA PHE A 260 26.23 1.00 -10.56
C PHE A 260 26.19 -0.01 -11.71
N THR A 261 27.16 0.11 -12.61
CA THR A 261 27.41 -0.79 -13.74
C THR A 261 28.85 -1.25 -13.70
N ARG A 262 29.05 -2.56 -13.90
CA ARG A 262 30.36 -3.19 -14.07
C ARG A 262 30.32 -4.16 -15.24
N ASP A 263 31.26 -4.05 -16.16
CA ASP A 263 31.33 -4.82 -17.40
C ASP A 263 30.01 -4.75 -18.23
N GLY A 264 29.37 -3.57 -18.22
CA GLY A 264 28.09 -3.34 -18.90
C GLY A 264 26.87 -4.04 -18.27
N LYS A 265 26.99 -4.56 -17.04
CA LYS A 265 25.90 -5.19 -16.29
C LYS A 265 25.64 -4.47 -14.96
N PRO A 266 24.42 -4.55 -14.41
CA PRO A 266 24.11 -4.00 -13.09
C PRO A 266 25.07 -4.52 -12.01
N ASP A 267 25.64 -3.61 -11.22
CA ASP A 267 26.45 -3.90 -10.04
C ASP A 267 25.67 -3.48 -8.78
N TYR A 268 25.37 -4.46 -7.94
CA TYR A 268 24.57 -4.32 -6.73
C TYR A 268 25.42 -4.15 -5.45
N THR A 269 26.74 -4.08 -5.58
CA THR A 269 27.69 -4.16 -4.45
C THR A 269 27.38 -3.15 -3.34
N TYR A 270 26.84 -1.99 -3.67
CA TYR A 270 26.54 -0.91 -2.72
C TYR A 270 25.07 -0.50 -2.68
N ASP A 271 24.18 -1.25 -3.32
CA ASP A 271 22.77 -0.89 -3.45
C ASP A 271 22.08 -0.78 -2.07
N SER A 272 22.40 -1.69 -1.13
CA SER A 272 21.85 -1.63 0.22
C SER A 272 22.32 -0.44 1.06
N ILE A 273 23.32 0.30 0.55
CA ILE A 273 23.90 1.48 1.22
C ILE A 273 23.40 2.76 0.57
N LEU A 274 23.30 2.79 -0.77
CA LEU A 274 22.93 3.98 -1.53
C LEU A 274 21.44 4.06 -1.89
N ASN A 275 20.72 2.95 -1.83
CA ASN A 275 19.27 2.97 -1.95
C ASN A 275 18.63 3.31 -0.59
N ASP A 276 18.81 4.56 -0.17
CA ASP A 276 18.43 5.07 1.15
C ASP A 276 17.55 6.31 1.02
N ASP A 277 16.35 6.26 1.61
CA ASP A 277 15.36 7.35 1.51
C ASP A 277 15.85 8.67 2.11
N LYS A 278 16.67 8.62 3.17
CA LYS A 278 17.26 9.82 3.78
C LYS A 278 18.34 10.41 2.89
N LEU A 279 19.09 9.57 2.15
CA LEU A 279 20.04 10.02 1.14
C LEU A 279 19.32 10.72 -0.03
N PHE A 280 18.25 10.12 -0.55
CA PHE A 280 17.44 10.72 -1.61
C PHE A 280 16.83 12.06 -1.18
N ALA A 281 16.30 12.12 0.04
CA ALA A 281 15.77 13.36 0.61
C ALA A 281 16.86 14.44 0.77
N LEU A 282 18.05 14.07 1.25
CA LEU A 282 19.18 14.99 1.38
C LEU A 282 19.56 15.57 0.00
N LEU A 283 19.72 14.70 -0.99
CA LEU A 283 20.13 15.07 -2.34
C LEU A 283 18.99 15.65 -3.19
N GLN A 284 17.75 15.66 -2.70
CA GLN A 284 16.57 16.11 -3.45
C GLN A 284 16.54 15.49 -4.87
N ILE A 285 16.65 14.17 -4.91
CA ILE A 285 16.77 13.38 -6.14
C ILE A 285 16.05 12.05 -5.94
N SER A 286 15.42 11.54 -6.99
CA SER A 286 14.82 10.20 -7.00
C SER A 286 15.88 9.10 -7.21
N PRO A 287 15.57 7.83 -6.91
CA PRO A 287 16.47 6.71 -7.22
C PRO A 287 16.88 6.66 -8.70
N THR A 288 15.92 6.87 -9.62
CA THR A 288 16.17 6.85 -11.07
C THR A 288 17.14 7.93 -11.50
N GLU A 289 16.90 9.16 -11.06
CA GLU A 289 17.76 10.29 -11.37
C GLU A 289 19.17 10.07 -10.80
N LEU A 290 19.29 9.47 -9.60
CA LEU A 290 20.60 9.10 -9.06
C LEU A 290 21.32 8.14 -10.01
N LYS A 291 20.66 7.07 -10.47
CA LYS A 291 21.27 6.14 -11.44
C LYS A 291 21.67 6.84 -12.75
N GLU A 292 20.83 7.73 -13.27
CA GLU A 292 21.12 8.47 -14.50
C GLU A 292 22.34 9.37 -14.35
N GLU A 293 22.47 10.08 -13.23
CA GLU A 293 23.65 10.89 -12.94
C GLU A 293 24.91 10.03 -12.75
N LEU A 294 24.80 8.90 -12.05
CA LEU A 294 25.89 7.94 -11.92
C LEU A 294 26.30 7.39 -13.30
N ALA A 295 25.35 7.11 -14.20
CA ALA A 295 25.62 6.63 -15.57
C ALA A 295 26.36 7.65 -16.44
N LYS A 296 26.29 8.95 -16.10
CA LYS A 296 27.12 10.01 -16.73
C LYS A 296 28.58 9.98 -16.25
N GLY A 297 28.94 9.04 -15.37
CA GLY A 297 30.28 8.90 -14.80
C GLY A 297 30.52 9.80 -13.58
N LEU A 298 29.46 10.35 -12.98
CA LEU A 298 29.55 11.09 -11.73
C LEU A 298 29.59 10.14 -10.54
N SER A 299 30.20 10.59 -9.44
CA SER A 299 30.11 9.93 -8.14
C SER A 299 28.99 10.54 -7.30
N VAL A 300 28.57 9.86 -6.23
CA VAL A 300 27.60 10.43 -5.26
C VAL A 300 28.14 11.73 -4.67
N ALA A 301 29.45 11.82 -4.43
CA ALA A 301 30.08 13.05 -3.96
C ALA A 301 30.01 14.20 -4.98
N ASP A 302 30.21 13.91 -6.27
CA ASP A 302 30.09 14.91 -7.35
C ASP A 302 28.64 15.43 -7.46
N ILE A 303 27.66 14.52 -7.37
CA ILE A 303 26.23 14.84 -7.41
C ILE A 303 25.85 15.72 -6.21
N ALA A 304 26.30 15.35 -5.00
CA ALA A 304 26.08 16.14 -3.79
C ALA A 304 26.69 17.56 -3.92
N ALA A 305 27.93 17.66 -4.40
CA ALA A 305 28.61 18.94 -4.58
C ALA A 305 27.85 19.85 -5.56
N SER A 306 27.28 19.30 -6.64
CA SER A 306 26.46 20.05 -7.60
C SER A 306 25.21 20.69 -6.98
N LYS A 307 24.77 20.17 -5.84
CA LYS A 307 23.61 20.64 -5.07
C LYS A 307 24.00 21.42 -3.81
N ASN A 308 25.26 21.84 -3.69
CA ASN A 308 25.82 22.52 -2.51
C ASN A 308 25.74 21.68 -1.22
N ILE A 309 25.74 20.35 -1.35
CA ILE A 309 25.75 19.42 -0.22
C ILE A 309 27.17 18.92 -0.05
N THR A 310 27.68 19.00 1.18
CA THR A 310 29.05 18.54 1.47
C THR A 310 29.11 17.02 1.53
N LYS A 311 30.27 16.45 1.15
CA LYS A 311 30.54 15.02 1.30
C LYS A 311 30.35 14.52 2.74
N GLN A 312 30.66 15.36 3.73
CA GLN A 312 30.47 15.03 5.15
C GLN A 312 29.00 14.84 5.52
N GLN A 313 28.10 15.68 4.98
CA GLN A 313 26.65 15.53 5.23
C GLN A 313 26.12 14.22 4.63
N VAL A 314 26.57 13.86 3.44
CA VAL A 314 26.20 12.58 2.80
C VAL A 314 26.70 11.40 3.64
N LEU A 315 27.95 11.47 4.08
CA LEU A 315 28.57 10.45 4.92
C LEU A 315 27.80 10.24 6.23
N GLU A 316 27.43 11.34 6.89
CA GLU A 316 26.71 11.31 8.17
C GLU A 316 25.32 10.68 8.04
N VAL A 317 24.58 10.99 6.97
CA VAL A 317 23.25 10.41 6.73
C VAL A 317 23.35 8.90 6.55
N ILE A 318 24.21 8.43 5.66
CA ILE A 318 24.36 7.00 5.36
C ILE A 318 24.91 6.25 6.59
N ALA A 319 25.91 6.81 7.29
CA ALA A 319 26.47 6.21 8.49
C ALA A 319 25.40 6.04 9.58
N ASN A 320 24.56 7.06 9.81
CA ASN A 320 23.47 6.97 10.78
C ASN A 320 22.43 5.91 10.39
N THR A 321 22.02 5.82 9.12
CA THR A 321 21.06 4.79 8.72
C THR A 321 21.63 3.39 8.93
N GLN A 322 22.86 3.14 8.50
CA GLN A 322 23.48 1.82 8.64
C GLN A 322 23.66 1.41 10.11
N VAL A 323 24.03 2.35 10.98
CA VAL A 323 24.12 2.09 12.43
C VAL A 323 22.74 1.84 13.05
N GLU A 324 21.70 2.58 12.64
CA GLU A 324 20.33 2.33 13.09
C GLU A 324 19.82 0.95 12.69
N ILE A 325 20.11 0.50 11.47
CA ILE A 325 19.76 -0.85 11.00
C ILE A 325 20.44 -1.90 11.88
N GLN A 326 21.74 -1.74 12.13
CA GLN A 326 22.51 -2.66 12.99
C GLN A 326 21.93 -2.71 14.42
N LEU A 327 21.66 -1.56 15.03
CA LEU A 327 21.10 -1.50 16.40
C LEU A 327 19.71 -2.13 16.48
N LYS A 328 18.84 -1.92 15.48
CA LYS A 328 17.53 -2.59 15.41
C LYS A 328 17.68 -4.10 15.27
N ALA A 329 18.61 -4.57 14.45
CA ALA A 329 18.88 -6.00 14.29
C ALA A 329 19.40 -6.64 15.59
N GLU A 330 20.23 -5.93 16.37
CA GLU A 330 20.69 -6.36 17.69
C GLU A 330 19.56 -6.39 18.75
N GLN A 331 18.66 -5.41 18.72
CA GLN A 331 17.50 -5.35 19.60
C GLN A 331 16.50 -6.48 19.31
N ASN A 332 16.28 -6.76 18.03
CA ASN A 332 15.36 -7.80 17.57
C ASN A 332 15.96 -9.21 17.63
N GLY A 333 17.22 -9.36 18.07
CA GLY A 333 17.90 -10.65 18.21
C GLY A 333 18.29 -11.30 16.88
N VAL A 334 18.28 -10.55 15.78
CA VAL A 334 18.67 -11.02 14.43
C VAL A 334 20.18 -11.19 14.32
N VAL A 335 20.95 -10.36 15.03
CA VAL A 335 22.41 -10.45 15.14
C VAL A 335 22.84 -10.37 16.61
N PRO A 336 24.02 -10.93 17.00
CA PRO A 336 24.50 -10.85 18.38
C PRO A 336 24.64 -9.39 18.82
N LYS A 337 24.18 -9.10 20.04
CA LYS A 337 24.34 -7.76 20.63
C LYS A 337 25.82 -7.41 20.71
N SER A 338 26.17 -6.26 20.13
CA SER A 338 27.49 -5.69 20.31
C SER A 338 27.52 -4.89 21.61
N ASN A 339 28.66 -4.88 22.31
CA ASN A 339 28.88 -4.00 23.46
C ASN A 339 29.35 -2.60 23.01
N ARG A 340 29.11 -2.22 21.74
CA ARG A 340 29.62 -0.98 21.15
C ARG A 340 28.57 0.13 21.27
N SER A 341 29.01 1.35 21.57
CA SER A 341 28.11 2.52 21.56
C SER A 341 27.77 2.93 20.12
N LYS A 342 26.69 3.73 19.96
CA LYS A 342 26.35 4.33 18.66
C LYS A 342 27.53 5.12 18.08
N GLU A 343 28.27 5.88 18.90
CA GLU A 343 29.43 6.65 18.41
C GLU A 343 30.58 5.75 17.96
N GLN A 344 30.80 4.61 18.62
CA GLN A 344 31.82 3.65 18.21
C GLN A 344 31.48 3.00 16.87
N LEU A 345 30.21 2.64 16.67
CA LEU A 345 29.73 2.08 15.40
C LEU A 345 29.84 3.10 14.25
N LEU A 346 29.53 4.37 14.52
CA LEU A 346 29.70 5.46 13.54
C LEU A 346 31.18 5.61 13.13
N LYS A 347 32.11 5.64 14.10
CA LYS A 347 33.55 5.73 13.80
C LYS A 347 34.07 4.55 12.98
N ASP A 348 33.53 3.36 13.19
CA ASP A 348 33.96 2.16 12.47
C ASP A 348 33.41 2.08 11.04
N ILE A 349 32.27 2.73 10.77
CA ILE A 349 31.59 2.64 9.47
C ILE A 349 32.00 3.76 8.52
N GLU A 350 32.25 4.97 9.03
CA GLU A 350 32.67 6.13 8.22
C GLU A 350 33.81 5.83 7.23
N PRO A 351 34.95 5.21 7.62
CA PRO A 351 36.04 4.95 6.68
C PRO A 351 35.67 3.96 5.58
N LYS A 352 34.66 3.11 5.78
CA LYS A 352 34.19 2.13 4.79
C LYS A 352 33.26 2.76 3.75
N LEU A 353 32.60 3.86 4.10
CA LEU A 353 31.65 4.57 3.23
C LEU A 353 32.37 5.55 2.29
N LEU A 354 33.51 6.12 2.72
CA LEU A 354 34.30 7.04 1.90
C LEU A 354 34.58 6.54 0.46
N PRO A 355 35.10 5.31 0.22
CA PRO A 355 35.35 4.83 -1.13
C PRO A 355 34.06 4.63 -1.96
N ILE A 356 32.91 4.42 -1.31
CA ILE A 356 31.60 4.26 -1.97
C ILE A 356 31.14 5.60 -2.52
N LEU A 357 31.31 6.68 -1.76
CA LEU A 357 30.90 8.03 -2.16
C LEU A 357 31.70 8.56 -3.36
N ASP A 358 32.95 8.14 -3.49
CA ASP A 358 33.84 8.52 -4.59
C ASP A 358 33.75 7.56 -5.79
N HIS A 359 32.98 6.47 -5.68
CA HIS A 359 32.87 5.48 -6.74
C HIS A 359 32.14 6.07 -7.95
N LYS A 360 32.68 5.79 -9.15
CA LYS A 360 32.15 6.24 -10.44
C LYS A 360 31.84 5.03 -11.30
N ASN A 361 30.77 5.10 -12.07
CA ASN A 361 30.44 4.05 -13.03
C ASN A 361 31.45 3.96 -14.17
N GLU A 362 31.56 2.74 -14.72
CA GLU A 362 32.17 2.54 -16.02
C GLU A 362 31.41 3.38 -17.07
N THR A 363 32.15 4.22 -17.79
CA THR A 363 31.56 5.00 -18.88
C THR A 363 31.36 4.06 -20.07
N PRO A 364 30.20 4.07 -20.75
CA PRO A 364 29.98 3.22 -21.91
C PRO A 364 31.10 3.43 -22.93
N GLN A 365 31.85 2.37 -23.26
CA GLN A 365 32.82 2.43 -24.35
C GLN A 365 32.05 2.70 -25.64
N LYS A 366 32.46 3.75 -26.37
CA LYS A 366 31.85 4.19 -27.64
C LYS A 366 31.97 3.15 -28.73
#